data_AF-A0A929IHI2-F1
#
_entry.id   AF-A0A929IHI2-F1
#
_cell.length_a   1.000
_cell.length_b   1.000
_cell.length_c   1.000
_cell.angle_alpha   90.00
_cell.angle_beta   90.00
_cell.angle_gamma   90.00
#
_symmetry.space_group_name_H-M   'P 1'
#
loop_
_entity.id
_entity.type
_entity.pdbx_description
1 polymer ?
#
loop_
_entity_poly.entity_id
_entity_poly.type
_entity_poly.pdbx_seq_one_letter_code
_entity_poly.pdbx_strand_id
1 'polypeptide(L)'
;LLYLLVLYPLLALPFFAAANCIGLAFARFGDNIGRVYAFNLVGSGVGALGLVGLLHLLYPESALRLVAGLGLGAAAMALLSGGRYRVWAAGLVAAAFIVPITAPASWTELRLSPYKSLSMALNIPGTEVVSETSSPLGLLTVVRSPLVPLRHAPGLSLNNVIEPPPQLGVFTDGDGMTAITAFDGDLEPLAYLGFTTAALPYHLLEKPRTLILGAGGGADVLQALFHKAAAVDAVELDPRMTRLVSQTRRAFAGDVYTRPGVRVHVAEARAFVAASRDSWDLIQIPLLDSFAAAAAGVHGLSESYVYTVEALREYIRHLEPGGYLAITRWLKLPPRDSLKLFATALQALEQEGVAEPSRSLAVVRSWNTVTLLVRNRDIGPEQAETVRRFARERSFDLVYLPGLAPDEPNRANILQAPYFFDGTHTLAGPGRGDFLRRYKFDIRPATDDRPYFFNFFRWRSLPEFLELRTRSGAALIEWGYPILFATLIQVTLLSALLILLPLWLRRRALTGRPPDRWRVLAYFLCLGLAFLFVEIAFIQRFILFLGHPI
;
A
#
# COMPACT_ATOMS: atom_id res chain seq x y z
N LEU A 1 -7.48 -13.22 -17.90
CA LEU A 1 -7.83 -14.60 -17.49
C LEU A 1 -7.03 -15.65 -18.26
N LEU A 2 -7.05 -15.71 -19.60
CA LEU A 2 -6.21 -16.67 -20.35
C LEU A 2 -4.70 -16.56 -20.05
N TYR A 3 -4.18 -15.34 -19.92
CA TYR A 3 -2.78 -15.13 -19.52
C TYR A 3 -2.48 -15.70 -18.11
N LEU A 4 -3.41 -15.53 -17.16
CA LEU A 4 -3.30 -16.11 -15.80
C LEU A 4 -3.34 -17.65 -15.84
N LEU A 5 -4.15 -18.23 -16.73
CA LEU A 5 -4.25 -19.67 -16.93
C LEU A 5 -2.90 -20.31 -17.33
N VAL A 6 -2.07 -19.58 -18.08
CA VAL A 6 -0.75 -20.04 -18.54
C VAL A 6 0.35 -19.65 -17.55
N LEU A 7 0.33 -18.42 -17.06
CA LEU A 7 1.39 -17.86 -16.22
C LEU A 7 1.49 -18.58 -14.87
N TYR A 8 0.36 -18.92 -14.26
CA TYR A 8 0.37 -19.57 -12.95
C TYR A 8 1.02 -20.97 -12.97
N PRO A 9 0.66 -21.91 -13.88
CA PRO A 9 1.39 -23.17 -14.02
C PRO A 9 2.87 -23.00 -14.33
N LEU A 10 3.22 -22.00 -15.15
CA LEU A 10 4.62 -21.71 -15.50
C LEU A 10 5.43 -21.32 -14.26
N LEU A 11 4.89 -20.41 -13.44
CA LEU A 11 5.50 -20.00 -12.18
C LEU A 11 5.53 -21.10 -11.12
N ALA A 12 4.66 -22.11 -11.22
CA ALA A 12 4.66 -23.25 -10.31
C ALA A 12 5.77 -24.27 -10.60
N LEU A 13 6.38 -24.26 -11.79
CA LEU A 13 7.39 -25.27 -12.17
C LEU A 13 8.62 -25.32 -11.24
N PRO A 14 9.26 -24.19 -10.86
CA PRO A 14 10.39 -24.22 -9.93
C PRO A 14 10.00 -24.78 -8.56
N PHE A 15 8.83 -24.38 -8.05
CA PHE A 15 8.29 -24.88 -6.77
C PHE A 15 7.96 -26.36 -6.85
N PHE A 16 7.41 -26.83 -7.96
CA PHE A 16 7.15 -28.25 -8.19
C PHE A 16 8.46 -29.05 -8.16
N ALA A 17 9.52 -28.59 -8.83
CA ALA A 17 10.81 -29.27 -8.82
C ALA A 17 11.44 -29.29 -7.41
N ALA A 18 11.44 -28.16 -6.71
CA ALA A 18 11.96 -28.06 -5.33
C ALA A 18 11.16 -28.94 -4.35
N ALA A 19 9.82 -28.90 -4.42
CA ALA A 19 8.94 -29.71 -3.58
C ALA A 19 9.12 -31.21 -3.85
N ASN A 20 9.32 -31.62 -5.10
CA ASN A 20 9.62 -33.02 -5.41
C ASN A 20 10.97 -33.46 -4.83
N CYS A 21 12.00 -32.61 -4.86
CA CYS A 21 13.28 -32.91 -4.23
C CYS A 21 13.11 -33.19 -2.73
N ILE A 22 12.39 -32.31 -2.03
CA ILE A 22 12.06 -32.47 -0.60
C ILE A 22 11.22 -33.74 -0.37
N GLY A 23 10.18 -33.95 -1.17
CA GLY A 23 9.31 -35.11 -1.06
C GLY A 23 10.03 -36.45 -1.28
N LEU A 24 10.93 -36.51 -2.25
CA LEU A 24 11.79 -37.68 -2.49
C LEU A 24 12.77 -37.92 -1.34
N ALA A 25 13.32 -36.85 -0.75
CA ALA A 25 14.17 -36.97 0.44
C ALA A 25 13.38 -37.56 1.62
N PHE A 26 12.16 -37.09 1.89
CA PHE A 26 11.31 -37.66 2.94
C PHE A 26 10.92 -39.12 2.66
N ALA A 27 10.61 -39.46 1.40
CA ALA A 27 10.26 -40.82 1.02
C ALA A 27 11.44 -41.80 1.17
N ARG A 28 12.66 -41.36 0.86
CA ARG A 28 13.87 -42.19 0.93
C ARG A 28 14.43 -42.31 2.35
N PHE A 29 14.37 -41.24 3.14
CA PHE A 29 14.99 -41.14 4.47
C PHE A 29 13.96 -41.11 5.60
N GLY A 30 12.89 -41.90 5.47
CA GLY A 30 11.77 -41.94 6.42
C GLY A 30 12.20 -42.17 7.88
N ASP A 31 13.20 -43.02 8.11
CA ASP A 31 13.73 -43.30 9.46
C ASP A 31 14.40 -42.09 10.13
N ASN A 32 14.82 -41.10 9.34
CA ASN A 32 15.49 -39.88 9.80
C ASN A 32 14.69 -38.61 9.49
N ILE A 33 13.37 -38.72 9.35
CA ILE A 33 12.51 -37.63 8.88
C ILE A 33 12.70 -36.35 9.71
N GLY A 34 12.87 -36.47 11.04
CA GLY A 34 13.10 -35.32 11.93
C GLY A 34 14.37 -34.54 11.60
N ARG A 35 15.48 -35.23 11.26
CA ARG A 35 16.73 -34.56 10.86
C ARG A 35 16.61 -33.90 9.49
N VAL A 36 16.04 -34.60 8.52
CA VAL A 36 15.86 -34.06 7.16
C VAL A 36 14.94 -32.84 7.20
N TYR A 37 13.86 -32.91 7.98
CA TYR A 37 12.93 -31.81 8.18
C TYR A 37 13.60 -30.62 8.87
N ALA A 38 14.43 -30.85 9.89
CA ALA A 38 15.18 -29.79 10.57
C ALA A 38 16.12 -29.05 9.59
N PHE A 39 16.89 -29.75 8.76
CA PHE A 39 17.75 -29.10 7.76
C PHE A 39 16.96 -28.33 6.71
N ASN A 40 15.80 -28.85 6.27
CA ASN A 40 14.92 -28.15 5.35
C ASN A 40 14.41 -26.82 5.95
N LEU A 41 13.96 -26.86 7.22
CA LEU A 41 13.44 -25.68 7.91
C LEU A 41 14.53 -24.64 8.15
N VAL A 42 15.71 -25.06 8.63
CA VAL A 42 16.87 -24.17 8.83
C VAL A 42 17.34 -23.58 7.51
N GLY A 43 17.46 -24.39 6.45
CA GLY A 43 17.85 -23.91 5.13
C GLY A 43 16.86 -22.89 4.55
N SER A 44 15.56 -23.12 4.73
CA SER A 44 14.51 -22.18 4.32
C SER A 44 14.59 -20.87 5.11
N GLY A 45 14.82 -20.93 6.42
CA GLY A 45 15.00 -19.75 7.28
C GLY A 45 16.25 -18.93 6.91
N VAL A 46 17.39 -19.61 6.69
CA VAL A 46 18.63 -18.95 6.23
C VAL A 46 18.44 -18.36 4.84
N GLY A 47 17.74 -19.05 3.94
CA GLY A 47 17.43 -18.54 2.60
C GLY A 47 16.56 -17.28 2.63
N ALA A 48 15.55 -17.24 3.50
CA ALA A 48 14.68 -16.07 3.66
C ALA A 48 15.47 -14.84 4.18
N LEU A 49 16.24 -15.02 5.27
CA LEU A 49 17.10 -13.95 5.81
C LEU A 49 18.20 -13.54 4.82
N GLY A 50 18.79 -14.51 4.14
CA GLY A 50 19.82 -14.29 3.13
C GLY A 50 19.32 -13.47 1.96
N LEU A 51 18.07 -13.69 1.51
CA LEU A 51 17.46 -12.90 0.43
C LEU A 51 17.23 -11.45 0.85
N VAL A 52 16.76 -11.20 2.08
CA VAL A 52 16.63 -9.82 2.61
C VAL A 52 17.99 -9.13 2.63
N GLY A 53 19.02 -9.79 3.16
CA GLY A 53 20.39 -9.26 3.13
C GLY A 53 20.92 -9.01 1.72
N LEU A 54 20.60 -9.91 0.77
CA LEU A 54 21.01 -9.79 -0.62
C LEU A 54 20.37 -8.58 -1.30
N LEU A 55 19.10 -8.30 -1.03
CA LEU A 55 18.39 -7.16 -1.60
C LEU A 55 18.88 -5.80 -1.07
N HIS A 56 19.59 -5.76 0.08
CA HIS A 56 20.29 -4.55 0.50
C HIS A 56 21.57 -4.28 -0.32
N LEU A 57 22.14 -5.32 -0.95
CA LEU A 57 23.43 -5.25 -1.64
C LEU A 57 23.29 -5.26 -3.16
N LEU A 58 22.30 -5.97 -3.68
CA LEU A 58 22.10 -6.22 -5.10
C LEU A 58 20.71 -5.79 -5.55
N TYR A 59 20.62 -5.38 -6.82
CA TYR A 59 19.35 -5.18 -7.49
C TYR A 59 18.59 -6.51 -7.65
N PRO A 60 17.25 -6.51 -7.75
CA PRO A 60 16.45 -7.73 -7.77
C PRO A 60 16.82 -8.68 -8.92
N GLU A 61 17.17 -8.13 -10.08
CA GLU A 61 17.65 -8.89 -11.25
C GLU A 61 18.97 -9.64 -10.99
N SER A 62 19.90 -8.99 -10.27
CA SER A 62 21.19 -9.60 -9.91
C SER A 62 21.02 -10.62 -8.79
N ALA A 63 20.14 -10.33 -7.83
CA ALA A 63 19.75 -11.27 -6.79
C ALA A 63 19.15 -12.55 -7.41
N LEU A 64 18.28 -12.42 -8.42
CA LEU A 64 17.69 -13.56 -9.12
C LEU A 64 18.74 -14.45 -9.81
N ARG A 65 19.74 -13.83 -10.46
CA ARG A 65 20.86 -14.57 -11.07
C ARG A 65 21.65 -15.36 -10.03
N LEU A 66 21.93 -14.76 -8.88
CA LEU A 66 22.63 -15.44 -7.79
C LEU A 66 21.79 -16.61 -7.24
N VAL A 67 20.49 -16.41 -7.02
CA VAL A 67 19.58 -17.48 -6.54
C VAL A 67 19.52 -18.64 -7.54
N ALA A 68 19.51 -18.36 -8.85
CA ALA A 68 19.60 -19.40 -9.87
C ALA A 68 20.92 -20.18 -9.77
N GLY A 69 22.04 -19.49 -9.56
CA GLY A 69 23.35 -20.11 -9.31
C GLY A 69 23.35 -20.99 -8.06
N LEU A 70 22.76 -20.54 -6.96
CA LEU A 70 22.61 -21.33 -5.73
C LEU A 70 21.80 -22.61 -5.98
N GLY A 71 20.76 -22.55 -6.83
CA GLY A 71 20.00 -23.73 -7.24
C GLY A 71 20.86 -24.77 -7.99
N LEU A 72 21.73 -24.32 -8.90
CA LEU A 72 22.70 -25.19 -9.58
C LEU A 72 23.73 -25.79 -8.59
N GLY A 73 24.19 -24.99 -7.62
CA GLY A 73 25.07 -25.45 -6.56
C GLY A 73 24.43 -26.53 -5.69
N ALA A 74 23.16 -26.35 -5.31
CA ALA A 74 22.39 -27.34 -4.58
C ALA A 74 22.25 -28.65 -5.37
N ALA A 75 21.97 -28.57 -6.67
CA ALA A 75 21.93 -29.74 -7.56
C ALA A 75 23.29 -30.46 -7.65
N ALA A 76 24.39 -29.71 -7.72
CA ALA A 76 25.74 -30.28 -7.72
C ALA A 76 26.04 -31.04 -6.42
N MET A 77 25.71 -30.46 -5.27
CA MET A 77 25.87 -31.09 -3.96
C MET A 77 25.11 -32.42 -3.87
N ALA A 78 23.88 -32.47 -4.40
CA ALA A 78 23.12 -33.70 -4.46
C ALA A 78 23.82 -34.78 -5.31
N LEU A 79 24.39 -34.42 -6.47
CA LEU A 79 25.11 -35.37 -7.33
C LEU A 79 26.44 -35.85 -6.75
N LEU A 80 27.16 -35.00 -6.01
CA LEU A 80 28.44 -35.37 -5.36
C LEU A 80 28.26 -36.48 -4.33
N SER A 81 27.11 -36.52 -3.64
CA SER A 81 26.81 -37.55 -2.64
C SER A 81 26.72 -38.98 -3.22
N GLY A 82 26.45 -39.12 -4.52
CA GLY A 82 26.24 -40.42 -5.17
C GLY A 82 27.48 -41.03 -5.84
N GLY A 83 28.63 -40.34 -5.89
CA GLY A 83 29.92 -40.83 -6.42
C GLY A 83 30.00 -41.11 -7.93
N ARG A 84 28.89 -41.48 -8.58
CA ARG A 84 28.79 -41.88 -10.00
C ARG A 84 28.72 -40.69 -10.98
N TYR A 85 28.37 -39.50 -10.49
CA TYR A 85 28.09 -38.33 -11.34
C TYR A 85 29.05 -37.16 -11.09
N ARG A 86 30.28 -37.42 -10.64
CA ARG A 86 31.24 -36.37 -10.22
C ARG A 86 31.60 -35.37 -11.32
N VAL A 87 31.69 -35.82 -12.57
CA VAL A 87 31.97 -34.94 -13.73
C VAL A 87 30.81 -33.97 -13.96
N TRP A 88 29.56 -34.47 -13.90
CA TRP A 88 28.37 -33.64 -14.02
C TRP A 88 28.23 -32.66 -12.85
N ALA A 89 28.56 -33.12 -11.64
CA ALA A 89 28.58 -32.25 -10.48
C ALA A 89 29.63 -31.13 -10.60
N ALA A 90 30.84 -31.44 -11.07
CA ALA A 90 31.87 -30.42 -11.33
C ALA A 90 31.39 -29.40 -12.38
N GLY A 91 30.72 -29.86 -13.45
CA GLY A 91 30.08 -28.99 -14.44
C GLY A 91 29.00 -28.08 -13.84
N LEU A 92 28.16 -28.60 -12.94
CA LEU A 92 27.14 -27.80 -12.25
C LEU A 92 27.73 -26.82 -11.24
N VAL A 93 28.80 -27.18 -10.53
CA VAL A 93 29.52 -26.23 -9.67
C VAL A 93 30.09 -25.10 -10.53
N ALA A 94 30.77 -25.42 -11.63
CA ALA A 94 31.27 -24.40 -12.55
C ALA A 94 30.12 -23.51 -13.07
N ALA A 95 29.01 -24.11 -13.49
CA ALA A 95 27.83 -23.38 -13.94
C ALA A 95 27.21 -22.49 -12.84
N ALA A 96 27.21 -22.93 -11.57
CA ALA A 96 26.71 -22.15 -10.45
C ALA A 96 27.46 -20.82 -10.25
N PHE A 97 28.75 -20.77 -10.59
CA PHE A 97 29.57 -19.54 -10.56
C PHE A 97 29.54 -18.77 -11.88
N ILE A 98 29.52 -19.48 -13.02
CA ILE A 98 29.58 -18.85 -14.35
C ILE A 98 28.25 -18.21 -14.72
N VAL A 99 27.12 -18.93 -14.55
CA VAL A 99 25.79 -18.48 -14.99
C VAL A 99 25.40 -17.12 -14.38
N PRO A 100 25.57 -16.84 -13.08
CA PRO A 100 25.21 -15.54 -12.53
C PRO A 100 25.98 -14.37 -13.13
N ILE A 101 27.21 -14.63 -13.60
CA ILE A 101 28.14 -13.63 -14.15
C ILE A 101 27.92 -13.45 -15.67
N THR A 102 27.76 -14.56 -16.40
CA THR A 102 27.75 -14.55 -17.87
C THR A 102 26.35 -14.63 -18.48
N ALA A 103 25.30 -14.89 -17.70
CA ALA A 103 23.94 -14.92 -18.22
C ALA A 103 23.60 -13.55 -18.85
N PRO A 104 23.01 -13.54 -20.06
CA PRO A 104 22.62 -12.29 -20.71
C PRO A 104 21.71 -11.47 -19.80
N ALA A 105 22.01 -10.18 -19.65
CA ALA A 105 21.24 -9.32 -18.76
C ALA A 105 19.75 -9.23 -19.16
N SER A 106 19.48 -9.32 -20.47
CA SER A 106 18.14 -9.36 -21.07
C SER A 106 17.27 -10.51 -20.59
N TRP A 107 17.84 -11.59 -20.03
CA TRP A 107 17.06 -12.71 -19.51
C TRP A 107 16.42 -12.41 -18.16
N THR A 108 17.02 -11.51 -17.38
CA THR A 108 16.51 -11.10 -16.06
C THR A 108 16.10 -9.64 -16.02
N GLU A 109 16.06 -8.97 -17.17
CA GLU A 109 15.66 -7.58 -17.29
C GLU A 109 14.22 -7.41 -16.82
N LEU A 110 14.02 -6.50 -15.86
CA LEU A 110 12.71 -6.19 -15.33
C LEU A 110 11.93 -5.35 -16.33
N ARG A 111 11.03 -6.01 -17.08
CA ARG A 111 10.12 -5.30 -18.00
C ARG A 111 8.96 -4.70 -17.24
N LEU A 112 9.01 -3.38 -17.08
CA LEU A 112 7.93 -2.63 -16.44
C LEU A 112 6.65 -2.72 -17.28
N SER A 113 5.51 -2.93 -16.59
CA SER A 113 4.21 -2.92 -17.27
C SER A 113 3.95 -1.53 -17.87
N PRO A 114 3.48 -1.42 -19.12
CA PRO A 114 3.22 -0.14 -19.77
C PRO A 114 2.14 0.69 -19.06
N TYR A 115 1.34 0.06 -18.20
CA TYR A 115 0.30 0.70 -17.41
C TYR A 115 0.79 1.26 -16.06
N LYS A 116 2.06 1.03 -15.69
CA LYS A 116 2.63 1.63 -14.47
C LYS A 116 2.89 3.12 -14.66
N SER A 117 2.71 3.89 -13.58
CA SER A 117 2.88 5.34 -13.57
C SER A 117 4.24 5.79 -14.11
N LEU A 118 5.32 5.07 -13.78
CA LEU A 118 6.66 5.36 -14.29
C LEU A 118 6.78 5.13 -15.81
N SER A 119 6.23 4.04 -16.35
CA SER A 119 6.22 3.80 -17.80
C SER A 119 5.47 4.90 -18.54
N MET A 120 4.35 5.36 -18.00
CA MET A 120 3.60 6.47 -18.58
C MET A 120 4.39 7.79 -18.51
N ALA A 121 5.09 8.05 -17.40
CA ALA A 121 5.95 9.23 -17.26
C ALA A 121 7.11 9.22 -18.27
N LEU A 122 7.79 8.08 -18.45
CA LEU A 122 8.90 7.94 -19.40
C LEU A 122 8.48 8.10 -20.87
N ASN A 123 7.19 7.95 -21.19
CA ASN A 123 6.68 8.23 -22.53
C ASN A 123 6.50 9.74 -22.81
N ILE A 124 6.60 10.61 -21.79
CA ILE A 124 6.55 12.06 -21.97
C ILE A 124 7.90 12.54 -22.51
N PRO A 125 7.93 13.30 -23.63
CA PRO A 125 9.18 13.77 -24.23
C PRO A 125 10.09 14.50 -23.24
N GLY A 126 11.39 14.14 -23.27
CA GLY A 126 12.41 14.70 -22.40
C GLY A 126 12.50 14.04 -21.01
N THR A 127 11.59 13.15 -20.66
CA THR A 127 11.61 12.49 -19.36
C THR A 127 12.71 11.43 -19.30
N GLU A 128 13.54 11.48 -18.27
CA GLU A 128 14.69 10.59 -18.10
C GLU A 128 14.83 10.11 -16.65
N VAL A 129 15.36 8.89 -16.49
CA VAL A 129 15.74 8.35 -15.19
C VAL A 129 17.06 8.99 -14.76
N VAL A 130 17.06 9.65 -13.60
CA VAL A 130 18.24 10.34 -13.06
C VAL A 130 19.05 9.42 -12.14
N SER A 131 18.37 8.59 -11.35
CA SER A 131 19.00 7.67 -10.41
C SER A 131 18.02 6.61 -9.94
N GLU A 132 18.54 5.42 -9.64
CA GLU A 132 17.77 4.32 -9.06
C GLU A 132 18.44 3.76 -7.81
N THR A 133 17.67 3.29 -6.84
CA THR A 133 18.20 2.69 -5.62
C THR A 133 17.30 1.56 -5.14
N SER A 134 17.87 0.36 -4.91
CA SER A 134 17.14 -0.84 -4.49
C SER A 134 17.37 -1.20 -3.02
N SER A 135 16.41 -1.89 -2.42
CA SER A 135 16.43 -2.49 -1.07
C SER A 135 15.22 -3.44 -0.94
N PRO A 136 15.09 -4.18 0.17
CA PRO A 136 13.90 -4.99 0.45
C PRO A 136 12.57 -4.23 0.43
N LEU A 137 12.57 -2.91 0.68
CA LEU A 137 11.36 -2.07 0.66
C LEU A 137 10.88 -1.70 -0.75
N GLY A 138 11.69 -1.96 -1.77
CA GLY A 138 11.37 -1.68 -3.17
C GLY A 138 12.47 -0.90 -3.91
N LEU A 139 12.26 -0.70 -5.20
CA LEU A 139 13.12 0.08 -6.09
C LEU A 139 12.62 1.53 -6.16
N LEU A 140 13.43 2.47 -5.69
CA LEU A 140 13.19 3.89 -5.88
C LEU A 140 13.79 4.34 -7.21
N THR A 141 12.96 4.87 -8.12
CA THR A 141 13.38 5.44 -9.40
C THR A 141 13.09 6.94 -9.42
N VAL A 142 14.15 7.74 -9.56
CA VAL A 142 14.06 9.21 -9.63
C VAL A 142 14.05 9.63 -11.09
N VAL A 143 13.09 10.48 -11.45
CA VAL A 143 12.83 10.93 -12.81
C VAL A 143 12.83 12.45 -12.87
N ARG A 144 13.40 12.98 -13.96
CA ARG A 144 13.36 14.40 -14.32
C ARG A 144 12.74 14.54 -15.70
N SER A 145 12.00 15.62 -15.93
CA SER A 145 11.56 16.02 -17.26
C SER A 145 11.85 17.52 -17.49
N PRO A 146 12.92 17.87 -18.21
CA PRO A 146 13.29 19.26 -18.47
C PRO A 146 12.46 19.90 -19.59
N LEU A 147 11.93 19.12 -20.54
CA LEU A 147 11.10 19.63 -21.64
C LEU A 147 9.65 19.83 -21.20
N VAL A 148 9.12 18.93 -20.36
CA VAL A 148 7.75 19.01 -19.81
C VAL A 148 7.84 18.86 -18.29
N PRO A 149 8.12 19.94 -17.55
CA PRO A 149 8.31 19.89 -16.11
C PRO A 149 7.15 19.20 -15.38
N LEU A 150 7.51 18.38 -14.39
CA LEU A 150 6.55 17.73 -13.51
C LEU A 150 5.83 18.77 -12.66
N ARG A 151 4.50 18.64 -12.58
CA ARG A 151 3.60 19.51 -11.81
C ARG A 151 2.70 18.68 -10.91
N HIS A 152 3.32 17.96 -9.99
CA HIS A 152 2.65 17.18 -8.96
C HIS A 152 2.18 18.08 -7.82
N ALA A 153 0.90 18.44 -7.87
CA ALA A 153 0.19 19.18 -6.84
C ALA A 153 -1.24 18.61 -6.69
N PRO A 154 -1.39 17.42 -6.08
CA PRO A 154 -2.70 16.80 -5.91
C PRO A 154 -3.60 17.70 -5.07
N GLY A 155 -4.88 17.80 -5.45
CA GLY A 155 -5.83 18.64 -4.73
C GLY A 155 -5.75 20.13 -5.04
N LEU A 156 -4.90 20.56 -5.98
CA LEU A 156 -4.74 21.96 -6.36
C LEU A 156 -6.05 22.55 -6.90
N SER A 157 -6.42 23.71 -6.36
CA SER A 157 -7.57 24.51 -6.77
C SER A 157 -7.45 24.97 -8.22
N LEU A 158 -8.59 25.03 -8.91
CA LEU A 158 -8.68 25.64 -10.23
C LEU A 158 -8.50 27.18 -10.20
N ASN A 159 -8.58 27.81 -9.03
CA ASN A 159 -8.31 29.25 -8.86
C ASN A 159 -6.82 29.55 -8.69
N ASN A 160 -5.97 28.53 -8.56
CA ASN A 160 -4.54 28.73 -8.37
C ASN A 160 -3.88 29.22 -9.65
N VAL A 161 -3.10 30.30 -9.53
CA VAL A 161 -2.32 30.89 -10.63
C VAL A 161 -0.81 30.69 -10.47
N ILE A 162 -0.39 30.05 -9.38
CA ILE A 162 1.01 29.92 -8.98
C ILE A 162 1.51 28.53 -9.38
N GLU A 163 2.55 28.49 -10.20
CA GLU A 163 3.13 27.21 -10.64
C GLU A 163 4.01 26.61 -9.53
N PRO A 164 3.94 25.29 -9.28
CA PRO A 164 4.91 24.64 -8.42
C PRO A 164 6.34 24.87 -8.92
N PRO A 165 7.33 25.06 -8.03
CA PRO A 165 8.74 25.06 -8.42
C PRO A 165 9.13 23.78 -9.14
N PRO A 166 10.28 23.73 -9.84
CA PRO A 166 10.74 22.52 -10.52
C PRO A 166 10.70 21.28 -9.60
N GLN A 167 10.24 20.14 -10.12
CA GLN A 167 10.10 18.91 -9.32
C GLN A 167 10.86 17.73 -9.93
N LEU A 168 11.35 16.85 -9.06
CA LEU A 168 11.79 15.50 -9.41
C LEU A 168 10.72 14.51 -8.96
N GLY A 169 10.31 13.62 -9.86
CA GLY A 169 9.39 12.54 -9.54
C GLY A 169 10.15 11.36 -8.95
N VAL A 170 9.64 10.76 -7.88
CA VAL A 170 10.19 9.55 -7.28
C VAL A 170 9.11 8.49 -7.28
N PHE A 171 9.41 7.34 -7.87
CA PHE A 171 8.50 6.20 -7.98
C PHE A 171 9.04 5.03 -7.16
N THR A 172 8.17 4.32 -6.47
CA THR A 172 8.49 3.07 -5.77
C THR A 172 7.94 1.91 -6.59
N ASP A 173 8.82 0.99 -7.02
CA ASP A 173 8.50 -0.12 -7.93
C ASP A 173 7.75 0.33 -9.20
N GLY A 174 8.04 1.53 -9.68
CA GLY A 174 7.40 2.12 -10.86
C GLY A 174 5.99 2.68 -10.66
N ASP A 175 5.50 2.77 -9.42
CA ASP A 175 4.24 3.43 -9.08
C ASP A 175 4.43 4.40 -7.90
N GLY A 176 3.34 4.93 -7.33
CA GLY A 176 3.39 5.69 -6.07
C GLY A 176 4.16 7.00 -6.18
N MET A 177 3.99 7.74 -7.28
CA MET A 177 4.78 8.94 -7.53
C MET A 177 4.65 9.95 -6.38
N THR A 178 5.76 10.28 -5.75
CA THR A 178 5.92 11.45 -4.88
C THR A 178 6.87 12.44 -5.55
N ALA A 179 6.83 13.71 -5.13
CA ALA A 179 7.65 14.76 -5.73
C ALA A 179 8.61 15.33 -4.69
N ILE A 180 9.88 15.44 -5.07
CA ILE A 180 10.83 16.34 -4.42
C ILE A 180 10.69 17.67 -5.14
N THR A 181 10.24 18.71 -4.43
CA THR A 181 10.09 20.07 -4.98
C THR A 181 11.36 20.87 -4.75
N ALA A 182 11.81 21.59 -5.78
CA ALA A 182 12.94 22.50 -5.67
C ALA A 182 12.62 23.57 -4.61
N PHE A 183 13.57 23.78 -3.71
CA PHE A 183 13.40 24.76 -2.64
C PHE A 183 14.75 25.37 -2.30
N ASP A 184 14.81 26.68 -2.20
CA ASP A 184 16.01 27.44 -1.83
C ASP A 184 15.85 28.16 -0.48
N GLY A 185 14.64 28.11 0.09
CA GLY A 185 14.26 28.77 1.33
C GLY A 185 13.27 29.90 1.18
N ASP A 186 13.00 30.33 -0.05
CA ASP A 186 11.91 31.25 -0.33
C ASP A 186 10.56 30.53 -0.29
N LEU A 187 9.65 31.04 0.54
CA LEU A 187 8.30 30.50 0.68
C LEU A 187 7.33 31.04 -0.37
N GLU A 188 7.66 32.14 -1.06
CA GLU A 188 6.76 32.75 -2.05
C GLU A 188 6.40 31.79 -3.19
N PRO A 189 7.35 31.05 -3.82
CA PRO A 189 7.03 30.06 -4.85
C PRO A 189 6.19 28.89 -4.35
N LEU A 190 6.14 28.65 -3.03
CA LEU A 190 5.35 27.59 -2.41
C LEU A 190 3.89 27.99 -2.16
N ALA A 191 3.48 29.20 -2.55
CA ALA A 191 2.13 29.69 -2.30
C ALA A 191 1.01 28.85 -2.93
N TYR A 192 1.30 28.05 -3.96
CA TYR A 192 0.36 27.05 -4.49
C TYR A 192 -0.08 26.02 -3.44
N LEU A 193 0.74 25.75 -2.42
CA LEU A 193 0.42 24.82 -1.32
C LEU A 193 -0.74 25.33 -0.47
N GLY A 194 -0.96 26.66 -0.41
CA GLY A 194 -2.14 27.25 0.22
C GLY A 194 -3.44 27.04 -0.56
N PHE A 195 -3.38 26.49 -1.77
CA PHE A 195 -4.50 26.22 -2.66
C PHE A 195 -4.78 24.72 -2.84
N THR A 196 -4.37 23.88 -1.90
CA THR A 196 -4.72 22.44 -1.86
C THR A 196 -5.79 22.18 -0.80
N THR A 197 -6.54 21.08 -0.90
CA THR A 197 -7.51 20.72 0.17
C THR A 197 -6.81 20.39 1.50
N ALA A 198 -5.57 19.90 1.44
CA ALA A 198 -4.75 19.61 2.61
C ALA A 198 -4.31 20.86 3.38
N ALA A 199 -4.45 22.07 2.80
CA ALA A 199 -4.12 23.33 3.45
C ALA A 199 -5.14 23.73 4.53
N LEU A 200 -6.37 23.21 4.46
CA LEU A 200 -7.47 23.59 5.36
C LEU A 200 -7.12 23.60 6.86
N PRO A 201 -6.48 22.58 7.47
CA PRO A 201 -6.15 22.59 8.89
C PRO A 201 -5.25 23.76 9.30
N TYR A 202 -4.37 24.22 8.41
CA TYR A 202 -3.50 25.37 8.66
C TYR A 202 -4.22 26.72 8.64
N HIS A 203 -5.47 26.76 8.15
CA HIS A 203 -6.35 27.92 8.27
C HIS A 203 -7.20 27.89 9.55
N LEU A 204 -7.22 26.75 10.26
CA LEU A 204 -7.96 26.55 11.50
C LEU A 204 -7.07 26.59 12.75
N LEU A 205 -5.75 26.43 12.57
CA LEU A 205 -4.74 26.43 13.61
C LEU A 205 -3.73 27.54 13.37
N GLU A 206 -3.27 28.18 14.45
CA GLU A 206 -2.20 29.17 14.39
C GLU A 206 -0.86 28.52 14.76
N LYS A 207 0.10 28.52 13.83
CA LYS A 207 1.46 27.97 14.02
C LYS A 207 1.48 26.58 14.69
N PRO A 208 0.77 25.58 14.16
CA PRO A 208 0.63 24.28 14.81
C PRO A 208 1.96 23.54 14.96
N ARG A 209 2.09 22.70 16.00
CA ARG A 209 3.01 21.58 16.03
C ARG A 209 2.41 20.43 15.21
N THR A 210 3.05 20.08 14.11
CA THR A 210 2.50 19.15 13.11
C THR A 210 3.24 17.82 13.11
N LEU A 211 2.49 16.71 13.11
CA LEU A 211 2.98 15.37 12.77
C LEU A 211 2.54 15.02 11.34
N ILE A 212 3.47 14.60 10.48
CA ILE A 212 3.19 14.12 9.13
C ILE A 212 3.52 12.63 9.07
N LEU A 213 2.51 11.80 8.82
CA LEU A 213 2.61 10.35 8.75
C LEU A 213 2.77 9.92 7.28
N GLY A 214 4.00 9.85 6.78
CA GLY A 214 4.34 9.53 5.39
C GLY A 214 4.92 10.73 4.64
N ALA A 215 6.13 11.13 4.99
CA ALA A 215 6.73 12.38 4.51
C ALA A 215 7.23 12.34 3.05
N GLY A 216 7.58 11.17 2.51
CA GLY A 216 7.90 10.94 1.10
C GLY A 216 8.95 11.89 0.51
N GLY A 217 8.61 12.59 -0.57
CA GLY A 217 9.48 13.61 -1.18
C GLY A 217 9.54 14.95 -0.42
N GLY A 218 8.79 15.10 0.67
CA GLY A 218 8.79 16.28 1.54
C GLY A 218 7.73 17.35 1.23
N ALA A 219 6.79 17.10 0.32
CA ALA A 219 5.77 18.07 -0.07
C ALA A 219 4.92 18.58 1.11
N ASP A 220 4.46 17.68 1.98
CA ASP A 220 3.67 18.07 3.16
C ASP A 220 4.52 18.79 4.22
N VAL A 221 5.83 18.52 4.30
CA VAL A 221 6.75 19.29 5.14
C VAL A 221 6.88 20.72 4.60
N LEU A 222 7.02 20.89 3.29
CA LEU A 222 7.00 22.22 2.66
C LEU A 222 5.68 22.94 2.90
N GLN A 223 4.55 22.24 2.89
CA GLN A 223 3.25 22.82 3.18
C GLN A 223 3.17 23.31 4.64
N ALA A 224 3.64 22.51 5.60
CA ALA A 224 3.71 22.92 6.99
C ALA A 224 4.62 24.15 7.20
N LEU A 225 5.78 24.17 6.53
CA LEU A 225 6.71 25.31 6.57
C LEU A 225 6.11 26.58 5.93
N PHE A 226 5.44 26.45 4.77
CA PHE A 226 4.74 27.55 4.09
C PHE A 226 3.67 28.17 5.01
N HIS A 227 2.94 27.33 5.75
CA HIS A 227 1.96 27.76 6.73
C HIS A 227 2.53 28.09 8.13
N LYS A 228 3.87 28.18 8.26
CA LYS A 228 4.57 28.60 9.47
C LYS A 228 4.26 27.73 10.70
N ALA A 229 4.14 26.41 10.51
CA ALA A 229 4.07 25.45 11.61
C ALA A 229 5.24 25.67 12.58
N ALA A 230 4.98 25.59 13.90
CA ALA A 230 5.99 25.85 14.92
C ALA A 230 7.08 24.76 14.96
N ALA A 231 6.67 23.51 14.74
CA ALA A 231 7.56 22.38 14.57
C ALA A 231 6.87 21.30 13.74
N VAL A 232 7.67 20.50 13.03
CA VAL A 232 7.22 19.43 12.15
C VAL A 232 7.96 18.15 12.50
N ASP A 233 7.22 17.15 12.98
CA ASP A 233 7.69 15.77 13.08
C ASP A 233 7.26 15.04 11.80
N ALA A 234 8.21 14.59 10.99
CA ALA A 234 7.97 13.95 9.70
C ALA A 234 8.37 12.48 9.76
N VAL A 235 7.39 11.57 9.67
CA VAL A 235 7.61 10.12 9.72
C VAL A 235 7.69 9.57 8.31
N GLU A 236 8.74 8.84 8.00
CA GLU A 236 8.96 8.19 6.71
C GLU A 236 9.36 6.73 6.94
N LEU A 237 8.77 5.82 6.17
CA LEU A 237 9.02 4.39 6.29
C LEU A 237 10.39 4.01 5.70
N ASP A 238 10.73 4.54 4.52
CA ASP A 238 11.93 4.13 3.80
C ASP A 238 13.14 5.02 4.14
N PRO A 239 14.18 4.51 4.84
CA PRO A 239 15.40 5.26 5.13
C PRO A 239 16.18 5.70 3.89
N ARG A 240 15.87 5.16 2.70
CA ARG A 240 16.48 5.62 1.45
C ARG A 240 15.74 6.81 0.86
N MET A 241 14.43 6.92 1.06
CA MET A 241 13.69 8.14 0.71
C MET A 241 14.21 9.31 1.54
N THR A 242 14.38 9.13 2.85
CA THR A 242 14.94 10.17 3.71
C THR A 242 16.36 10.56 3.31
N ARG A 243 17.25 9.60 3.03
CA ARG A 243 18.60 9.87 2.51
C ARG A 243 18.59 10.51 1.13
N LEU A 244 17.68 10.11 0.25
CA LEU A 244 17.53 10.70 -1.09
C LEU A 244 17.25 12.20 -0.97
N VAL A 245 16.32 12.61 -0.11
CA VAL A 245 15.97 14.02 0.10
C VAL A 245 17.03 14.78 0.89
N SER A 246 17.51 14.22 2.01
CA SER A 246 18.40 14.92 2.95
C SER A 246 19.89 14.89 2.58
N GLN A 247 20.32 13.96 1.73
CA GLN A 247 21.73 13.79 1.36
C GLN A 247 21.91 13.91 -0.16
N THR A 248 21.31 13.02 -0.95
CA THR A 248 21.59 12.93 -2.40
C THR A 248 21.01 14.10 -3.20
N ARG A 249 19.80 14.56 -2.85
CA ARG A 249 19.10 15.70 -3.46
C ARG A 249 19.01 16.90 -2.54
N ARG A 250 19.89 16.94 -1.53
CA ARG A 250 19.95 17.97 -0.49
C ARG A 250 19.88 19.40 -1.04
N ALA A 251 20.73 19.71 -2.02
CA ALA A 251 20.81 21.04 -2.63
C ALA A 251 19.56 21.40 -3.45
N PHE A 252 18.91 20.41 -4.06
CA PHE A 252 17.68 20.62 -4.82
C PHE A 252 16.48 20.80 -3.88
N ALA A 253 16.38 20.00 -2.83
CA ALA A 253 15.29 20.02 -1.85
C ALA A 253 15.42 21.11 -0.77
N GLY A 254 16.47 21.94 -0.83
CA GLY A 254 16.64 23.08 0.07
C GLY A 254 16.81 22.72 1.54
N ASP A 255 17.48 21.60 1.84
CA ASP A 255 17.68 21.10 3.19
C ASP A 255 16.38 20.81 3.97
N VAL A 256 15.24 20.61 3.29
CA VAL A 256 13.89 20.54 3.91
C VAL A 256 13.81 19.64 5.14
N TYR A 257 14.50 18.50 5.14
CA TYR A 257 14.51 17.52 6.24
C TYR A 257 15.50 17.83 7.37
N THR A 258 16.42 18.77 7.16
CA THR A 258 17.42 19.20 8.13
C THR A 258 17.22 20.65 8.56
N ARG A 259 16.13 21.30 8.13
CA ARG A 259 15.81 22.67 8.49
C ARG A 259 15.48 22.82 9.98
N PRO A 260 15.75 23.98 10.58
CA PRO A 260 15.29 24.29 11.92
C PRO A 260 13.76 24.10 12.04
N GLY A 261 13.32 23.40 13.09
CA GLY A 261 11.92 23.08 13.31
C GLY A 261 11.41 21.81 12.62
N VAL A 262 12.21 21.14 11.79
CA VAL A 262 11.84 19.85 11.16
C VAL A 262 12.64 18.72 11.79
N ARG A 263 11.95 17.65 12.21
CA ARG A 263 12.55 16.41 12.72
C ARG A 263 12.03 15.23 11.92
N VAL A 264 12.94 14.49 11.29
CA VAL A 264 12.58 13.30 10.50
C VAL A 264 12.79 12.04 11.31
N HIS A 265 11.79 11.16 11.32
CA HIS A 265 11.79 9.88 12.00
C HIS A 265 11.65 8.76 10.96
N VAL A 266 12.60 7.81 10.95
CA VAL A 266 12.46 6.60 10.13
C VAL A 266 11.69 5.56 10.93
N ALA A 267 10.40 5.40 10.63
CA ALA A 267 9.50 4.49 11.32
C ALA A 267 8.24 4.21 10.51
N GLU A 268 7.53 3.13 10.85
CA GLU A 268 6.17 2.91 10.37
C GLU A 268 5.21 3.87 11.09
N ALA A 269 4.30 4.49 10.34
CA ALA A 269 3.45 5.59 10.81
C ALA A 269 2.65 5.25 12.07
N ARG A 270 1.98 4.10 12.07
CA ARG A 270 1.15 3.70 13.20
C ARG A 270 2.00 3.30 14.40
N ALA A 271 3.04 2.51 14.19
CA ALA A 271 3.97 2.11 15.24
C ALA A 271 4.64 3.33 15.91
N PHE A 272 4.97 4.36 15.13
CA PHE A 272 5.54 5.60 15.64
C PHE A 272 4.58 6.31 16.60
N VAL A 273 3.31 6.48 16.21
CA VAL A 273 2.33 7.12 17.09
C VAL A 273 2.11 6.29 18.35
N ALA A 274 1.95 4.97 18.21
CA ALA A 274 1.74 4.06 19.34
C ALA A 274 2.89 4.05 20.35
N ALA A 275 4.12 4.25 19.88
CA ALA A 275 5.30 4.34 20.73
C ALA A 275 5.53 5.75 21.31
N SER A 276 4.89 6.77 20.75
CA SER A 276 5.07 8.16 21.16
C SER A 276 4.35 8.47 22.47
N ARG A 277 4.86 9.49 23.17
CA ARG A 277 4.16 10.14 24.30
C ARG A 277 3.86 11.61 24.01
N ASP A 278 4.29 12.09 22.84
CA ASP A 278 4.10 13.46 22.41
C ASP A 278 2.68 13.69 21.92
N SER A 279 2.20 14.93 22.00
CA SER A 279 0.95 15.37 21.40
C SER A 279 1.20 16.49 20.40
N TRP A 280 0.28 16.62 19.43
CA TRP A 280 0.38 17.53 18.30
C TRP A 280 -0.92 18.30 18.09
N ASP A 281 -0.82 19.54 17.60
CA ASP A 281 -1.99 20.32 17.21
C ASP A 281 -2.61 19.79 15.91
N LEU A 282 -1.76 19.26 15.03
CA LEU A 282 -2.13 18.70 13.73
C LEU A 282 -1.43 17.37 13.50
N ILE A 283 -2.21 16.32 13.25
CA ILE A 283 -1.70 15.06 12.68
C ILE A 283 -2.20 14.96 11.25
N GLN A 284 -1.30 14.81 10.28
CA GLN A 284 -1.61 14.77 8.86
C GLN A 284 -1.23 13.41 8.28
N ILE A 285 -2.19 12.78 7.61
CA ILE A 285 -1.98 11.59 6.77
C ILE A 285 -2.17 12.02 5.32
N PRO A 286 -1.09 12.27 4.57
CA PRO A 286 -1.16 12.68 3.18
C PRO A 286 -1.55 11.52 2.26
N LEU A 287 -1.46 11.75 0.95
CA LEU A 287 -1.70 10.72 -0.05
C LEU A 287 -0.55 9.70 -0.05
N LEU A 288 -0.72 8.63 0.72
CA LEU A 288 0.26 7.54 0.82
C LEU A 288 0.32 6.64 -0.42
N ASP A 289 -0.73 6.64 -1.25
CA ASP A 289 -0.85 5.75 -2.42
C ASP A 289 -0.85 6.51 -3.73
N SER A 290 -0.50 5.78 -4.81
CA SER A 290 -0.59 6.31 -6.17
C SER A 290 -2.04 6.45 -6.65
N PHE A 291 -2.29 7.47 -7.48
CA PHE A 291 -3.59 7.66 -8.13
C PHE A 291 -3.98 6.47 -9.02
N ALA A 292 -3.04 5.95 -9.81
CA ALA A 292 -3.30 4.85 -10.74
C ALA A 292 -3.58 3.53 -10.02
N ALA A 293 -2.82 3.20 -8.98
CA ALA A 293 -3.02 1.99 -8.19
C ALA A 293 -4.30 2.06 -7.34
N ALA A 294 -4.63 3.25 -6.81
CA ALA A 294 -5.90 3.49 -6.14
C ALA A 294 -7.10 3.36 -7.09
N ALA A 295 -6.99 3.81 -8.34
CA ALA A 295 -8.05 3.69 -9.34
C ALA A 295 -8.24 2.26 -9.85
N ALA A 296 -7.16 1.47 -9.95
CA ALA A 296 -7.19 0.09 -10.45
C ALA A 296 -7.61 -0.96 -9.40
N GLY A 297 -7.74 -0.57 -8.12
CA GLY A 297 -8.14 -1.49 -7.05
C GLY A 297 -7.09 -2.52 -6.65
N VAL A 298 -5.83 -2.27 -7.02
CA VAL A 298 -4.71 -3.21 -6.83
C VAL A 298 -4.41 -3.40 -5.33
N HIS A 299 -4.67 -2.39 -4.51
CA HIS A 299 -4.50 -2.43 -3.06
C HIS A 299 -5.68 -3.04 -2.30
N GLY A 300 -6.75 -3.48 -2.97
CA GLY A 300 -7.94 -4.02 -2.29
C GLY A 300 -7.70 -5.28 -1.45
N LEU A 301 -6.55 -5.94 -1.64
CA LEU A 301 -6.12 -7.11 -0.88
C LEU A 301 -4.97 -6.80 0.10
N SER A 302 -4.45 -5.57 0.10
CA SER A 302 -3.39 -5.15 1.00
C SER A 302 -3.96 -4.71 2.34
N GLU A 303 -3.33 -5.18 3.42
CA GLU A 303 -3.64 -4.72 4.78
C GLU A 303 -3.11 -3.28 4.96
N SER A 304 -3.95 -2.42 5.53
CA SER A 304 -3.62 -1.04 5.85
C SER A 304 -4.14 -0.75 7.25
N TYR A 305 -3.21 -0.76 8.19
CA TYR A 305 -3.47 -0.50 9.61
C TYR A 305 -3.56 1.00 9.91
N VAL A 306 -3.17 1.88 8.98
CA VAL A 306 -3.14 3.35 9.16
C VAL A 306 -4.54 3.97 9.17
N TYR A 307 -5.53 3.32 8.55
CA TYR A 307 -6.89 3.85 8.39
C TYR A 307 -7.95 3.05 9.16
N THR A 308 -7.58 2.32 10.21
CA THR A 308 -8.53 1.56 11.04
C THR A 308 -9.16 2.44 12.11
N VAL A 309 -10.29 1.98 12.66
CA VAL A 309 -10.94 2.61 13.82
C VAL A 309 -9.95 2.77 14.96
N GLU A 310 -9.17 1.72 15.27
CA GLU A 310 -8.18 1.73 16.34
C GLU A 310 -7.06 2.75 16.09
N ALA A 311 -6.55 2.83 14.86
CA ALA A 311 -5.54 3.82 14.49
C ALA A 311 -6.07 5.25 14.59
N LEU A 312 -7.28 5.53 14.08
CA LEU A 312 -7.88 6.86 14.18
C LEU A 312 -8.11 7.28 15.64
N ARG A 313 -8.54 6.36 16.51
CA ARG A 313 -8.66 6.61 17.96
C ARG A 313 -7.32 6.98 18.57
N GLU A 314 -6.27 6.23 18.23
CA GLU A 314 -4.91 6.50 18.69
C GLU A 314 -4.42 7.87 18.23
N TYR A 315 -4.62 8.24 16.97
CA TYR A 315 -4.28 9.58 16.48
C TYR A 315 -5.05 10.67 17.23
N ILE A 316 -6.37 10.49 17.42
CA ILE A 316 -7.21 11.48 18.13
C ILE A 316 -6.74 11.69 19.58
N ARG A 317 -6.27 10.64 20.26
CA ARG A 317 -5.71 10.72 21.62
C ARG A 317 -4.40 11.48 21.71
N HIS A 318 -3.62 11.51 20.63
CA HIS A 318 -2.37 12.25 20.54
C HIS A 318 -2.57 13.68 19.99
N LEU A 319 -3.81 14.14 19.87
CA LEU A 319 -4.11 15.53 19.54
C LEU A 319 -4.15 16.39 20.80
N GLU A 320 -3.50 17.55 20.76
CA GLU A 320 -3.69 18.62 21.73
C GLU A 320 -5.16 19.07 21.77
N PRO A 321 -5.69 19.61 22.90
CA PRO A 321 -7.07 20.04 22.99
C PRO A 321 -7.45 21.06 21.89
N GLY A 322 -8.41 20.69 21.05
CA GLY A 322 -8.85 21.50 19.90
C GLY A 322 -8.09 21.24 18.60
N GLY A 323 -7.10 20.34 18.62
CA GLY A 323 -6.32 19.89 17.48
C GLY A 323 -7.10 19.06 16.46
N TYR A 324 -6.46 18.81 15.32
CA TYR A 324 -7.06 18.18 14.15
C TYR A 324 -6.24 16.98 13.65
N LEU A 325 -6.92 15.89 13.33
CA LEU A 325 -6.43 14.86 12.43
C LEU A 325 -6.94 15.17 11.02
N ALA A 326 -6.01 15.34 10.08
CA ALA A 326 -6.29 15.61 8.68
C ALA A 326 -5.88 14.43 7.80
N ILE A 327 -6.82 13.89 7.04
CA ILE A 327 -6.57 12.74 6.14
C ILE A 327 -7.03 13.10 4.73
N THR A 328 -6.09 13.10 3.78
CA THR A 328 -6.37 13.39 2.38
C THR A 328 -6.35 12.10 1.56
N ARG A 329 -7.39 11.88 0.75
CA ARG A 329 -7.53 10.72 -0.15
C ARG A 329 -7.88 11.15 -1.57
N TRP A 330 -7.55 10.31 -2.54
CA TRP A 330 -7.97 10.50 -3.93
C TRP A 330 -9.50 10.46 -4.03
N LEU A 331 -10.06 11.39 -4.80
CA LEU A 331 -11.49 11.43 -5.09
C LEU A 331 -11.83 10.29 -6.06
N LYS A 332 -12.81 9.45 -5.68
CA LYS A 332 -13.39 8.41 -6.55
C LYS A 332 -14.86 8.68 -6.80
N LEU A 333 -15.29 8.43 -8.03
CA LEU A 333 -16.69 8.52 -8.43
C LEU A 333 -17.15 7.16 -9.00
N PRO A 334 -18.17 6.49 -8.41
CA PRO A 334 -18.91 6.89 -7.20
C PRO A 334 -18.04 6.89 -5.92
N PRO A 335 -18.43 7.62 -4.86
CA PRO A 335 -17.64 7.72 -3.62
C PRO A 335 -17.36 6.35 -2.97
N ARG A 336 -16.10 6.15 -2.53
CA ARG A 336 -15.64 4.90 -1.89
C ARG A 336 -14.81 5.20 -0.66
N ASP A 337 -13.52 5.48 -0.85
CA ASP A 337 -12.52 5.78 0.18
C ASP A 337 -13.02 6.84 1.15
N SER A 338 -13.56 7.95 0.65
CA SER A 338 -14.06 9.04 1.47
C SER A 338 -15.24 8.64 2.37
N LEU A 339 -16.19 7.84 1.88
CA LEU A 339 -17.34 7.38 2.68
C LEU A 339 -16.91 6.35 3.73
N LYS A 340 -16.02 5.43 3.36
CA LYS A 340 -15.46 4.44 4.30
C LYS A 340 -14.64 5.11 5.39
N LEU A 341 -13.81 6.09 5.02
CA LEU A 341 -13.02 6.88 5.97
C LEU A 341 -13.92 7.68 6.92
N PHE A 342 -14.95 8.34 6.39
CA PHE A 342 -15.92 9.07 7.19
C PHE A 342 -16.66 8.16 8.18
N ALA A 343 -17.12 6.98 7.73
CA ALA A 343 -17.75 5.98 8.59
C ALA A 343 -16.77 5.45 9.67
N THR A 344 -15.49 5.27 9.31
CA THR A 344 -14.44 4.85 10.25
C THR A 344 -14.18 5.92 11.31
N ALA A 345 -14.11 7.20 10.92
CA ALA A 345 -13.93 8.31 11.85
C ALA A 345 -15.12 8.49 12.80
N LEU A 346 -16.35 8.35 12.30
CA LEU A 346 -17.55 8.33 13.15
C LEU A 346 -17.44 7.23 14.21
N GLN A 347 -17.12 6.01 13.81
CA GLN A 347 -16.99 4.89 14.75
C GLN A 347 -15.83 5.07 15.73
N ALA A 348 -14.70 5.65 15.30
CA ALA A 348 -13.57 5.98 16.18
C ALA A 348 -13.98 6.97 17.28
N LEU A 349 -14.64 8.06 16.91
CA LEU A 349 -15.15 9.06 17.86
C LEU A 349 -16.21 8.47 18.82
N GLU A 350 -17.11 7.62 18.32
CA GLU A 350 -18.08 6.89 19.16
C GLU A 350 -17.39 6.04 20.23
N GLN A 351 -16.32 5.34 19.85
CA GLN A 351 -15.54 4.52 20.79
C GLN A 351 -14.66 5.32 21.75
N GLU A 352 -14.37 6.59 21.44
CA GLU A 352 -13.77 7.55 22.39
C GLU A 352 -14.82 8.20 23.32
N GLY A 353 -16.09 7.83 23.20
CA GLY A 353 -17.16 8.34 24.06
C GLY A 353 -17.69 9.72 23.66
N VAL A 354 -17.44 10.17 22.42
CA VAL A 354 -18.01 11.42 21.90
C VAL A 354 -19.51 11.23 21.65
N ALA A 355 -20.35 12.03 22.32
CA ALA A 355 -21.80 11.90 22.27
C ALA A 355 -22.40 12.22 20.88
N GLU A 356 -21.86 13.25 20.20
CA GLU A 356 -22.27 13.65 18.86
C GLU A 356 -21.05 13.67 17.90
N PRO A 357 -20.57 12.50 17.44
CA PRO A 357 -19.38 12.37 16.60
C PRO A 357 -19.39 13.25 15.36
N SER A 358 -20.56 13.41 14.74
CA SER A 358 -20.81 14.26 13.58
C SER A 358 -20.34 15.70 13.77
N ARG A 359 -20.45 16.25 14.99
CA ARG A 359 -20.06 17.64 15.30
C ARG A 359 -18.55 17.87 15.28
N SER A 360 -17.76 16.79 15.27
CA SER A 360 -16.30 16.83 15.27
C SER A 360 -15.69 16.66 13.86
N LEU A 361 -16.52 16.54 12.81
CA LEU A 361 -16.06 16.21 11.46
C LEU A 361 -16.31 17.33 10.47
N ALA A 362 -15.34 17.58 9.59
CA ALA A 362 -15.51 18.41 8.40
C ALA A 362 -14.86 17.73 7.19
N VAL A 363 -15.47 17.87 6.01
CA VAL A 363 -14.97 17.27 4.76
C VAL A 363 -15.08 18.28 3.63
N VAL A 364 -13.96 18.51 2.95
CA VAL A 364 -13.89 19.31 1.72
C VAL A 364 -13.34 18.47 0.57
N ARG A 365 -13.70 18.82 -0.66
CA ARG A 365 -13.17 18.17 -1.86
C ARG A 365 -12.74 19.17 -2.93
N SER A 366 -11.72 18.80 -3.69
CA SER A 366 -11.39 19.40 -4.98
C SER A 366 -11.98 18.56 -6.12
N TRP A 367 -11.49 18.76 -7.33
CA TRP A 367 -11.79 17.92 -8.49
C TRP A 367 -11.16 16.51 -8.42
N ASN A 368 -10.09 16.31 -7.63
CA ASN A 368 -9.36 15.03 -7.56
C ASN A 368 -8.98 14.54 -6.15
N THR A 369 -9.21 15.32 -5.09
CA THR A 369 -8.94 14.90 -3.70
C THR A 369 -10.12 15.21 -2.77
N VAL A 370 -10.18 14.47 -1.67
CA VAL A 370 -11.08 14.71 -0.54
C VAL A 370 -10.24 14.76 0.73
N THR A 371 -10.42 15.79 1.55
CA THR A 371 -9.75 15.91 2.85
C THR A 371 -10.78 15.85 3.97
N LEU A 372 -10.65 14.84 4.83
CA LEU A 372 -11.40 14.70 6.07
C LEU A 372 -10.61 15.34 7.21
N LEU A 373 -11.27 16.20 7.97
CA LEU A 373 -10.80 16.69 9.26
C LEU A 373 -11.61 16.07 10.39
N VAL A 374 -10.89 15.58 11.39
CA VAL A 374 -11.43 15.11 12.66
C VAL A 374 -10.86 15.99 13.76
N ARG A 375 -11.69 16.80 14.40
CA ARG A 375 -11.29 17.59 15.56
C ARG A 375 -11.54 16.77 16.83
N ASN A 376 -10.68 16.85 17.83
CA ASN A 376 -10.92 16.18 19.13
C ASN A 376 -11.93 16.95 20.04
N ARG A 377 -12.66 17.91 19.46
CA ARG A 377 -13.69 18.76 20.04
C ARG A 377 -14.73 19.08 18.97
N ASP A 378 -15.87 19.63 19.37
CA ASP A 378 -16.84 20.17 18.43
C ASP A 378 -16.24 21.24 17.50
N ILE A 379 -16.65 21.21 16.24
CA ILE A 379 -16.46 22.29 15.29
C ILE A 379 -17.54 23.34 15.56
N GLY A 380 -17.13 24.45 16.17
CA GLY A 380 -18.02 25.56 16.49
C GLY A 380 -18.35 26.42 15.26
N PRO A 381 -19.26 27.40 15.41
CA PRO A 381 -19.70 28.27 14.31
C PRO A 381 -18.55 29.03 13.64
N GLU A 382 -17.55 29.49 14.41
CA GLU A 382 -16.38 30.21 13.90
C GLU A 382 -15.50 29.33 13.02
N GLN A 383 -15.22 28.09 13.47
CA GLN A 383 -14.44 27.15 12.67
C GLN A 383 -15.23 26.72 11.43
N ALA A 384 -16.55 26.52 11.56
CA ALA A 384 -17.41 26.20 10.43
C ALA A 384 -17.41 27.31 9.37
N GLU A 385 -17.50 28.59 9.76
CA GLU A 385 -17.38 29.70 8.80
C GLU A 385 -15.99 29.78 8.17
N THR A 386 -14.93 29.46 8.92
CA THR A 386 -13.58 29.39 8.37
C THR A 386 -13.47 28.30 7.29
N VAL A 387 -14.08 27.13 7.50
CA VAL A 387 -14.16 26.07 6.48
C VAL A 387 -14.96 26.54 5.25
N ARG A 388 -16.11 27.19 5.44
CA ARG A 388 -16.92 27.74 4.33
C ARG A 388 -16.14 28.76 3.51
N ARG A 389 -15.49 29.71 4.17
CA ARG A 389 -14.65 30.72 3.54
C ARG A 389 -13.49 30.10 2.78
N PHE A 390 -12.77 29.16 3.40
CA PHE A 390 -11.67 28.45 2.76
C PHE A 390 -12.13 27.77 1.46
N ALA A 391 -13.24 27.04 1.51
CA ALA A 391 -13.79 26.33 0.36
C ALA A 391 -14.23 27.30 -0.75
N ARG A 392 -14.93 28.39 -0.39
CA ARG A 392 -15.40 29.42 -1.31
C ARG A 392 -14.26 30.13 -2.04
N GLU A 393 -13.22 30.56 -1.32
CA GLU A 393 -12.07 31.27 -1.91
C GLU A 393 -11.26 30.38 -2.88
N ARG A 394 -11.26 29.06 -2.67
CA ARG A 394 -10.46 28.09 -3.43
C ARG A 394 -11.29 27.25 -4.39
N SER A 395 -12.57 27.57 -4.62
CA SER A 395 -13.45 26.77 -5.49
C SER A 395 -13.43 25.27 -5.12
N PHE A 396 -13.43 24.99 -3.82
CA PHE A 396 -13.62 23.64 -3.28
C PHE A 396 -15.07 23.45 -2.87
N ASP A 397 -15.52 22.20 -2.87
CA ASP A 397 -16.86 21.85 -2.45
C ASP A 397 -16.88 21.35 -1.01
N LEU A 398 -17.84 21.85 -0.24
CA LEU A 398 -18.19 21.30 1.06
C LEU A 398 -18.87 19.95 0.84
N VAL A 399 -18.37 18.93 1.52
CA VAL A 399 -18.96 17.58 1.52
C VAL A 399 -19.73 17.36 2.81
N TYR A 400 -19.12 17.72 3.94
CA TYR A 400 -19.72 17.59 5.25
C TYR A 400 -19.22 18.70 6.18
N LEU A 401 -20.12 19.31 6.92
CA LEU A 401 -19.82 20.30 7.96
C LEU A 401 -21.04 20.34 8.90
N PRO A 402 -20.86 20.52 10.23
CA PRO A 402 -22.00 20.67 11.12
C PRO A 402 -22.86 21.88 10.71
N GLY A 403 -24.15 21.65 10.48
CA GLY A 403 -25.08 22.68 10.00
C GLY A 403 -24.91 23.08 8.53
N LEU A 404 -24.35 22.21 7.68
CA LEU A 404 -24.28 22.41 6.23
C LEU A 404 -25.68 22.35 5.60
N ALA A 405 -26.09 23.39 4.88
CA ALA A 405 -27.38 23.41 4.20
C ALA A 405 -27.32 22.60 2.87
N PRO A 406 -28.44 22.00 2.42
CA PRO A 406 -28.45 21.14 1.23
C PRO A 406 -28.07 21.81 -0.09
N ASP A 407 -28.09 23.15 -0.17
CA ASP A 407 -27.75 23.96 -1.34
C ASP A 407 -26.29 24.47 -1.35
N GLU A 408 -25.53 24.24 -0.28
CA GLU A 408 -24.11 24.61 -0.17
C GLU A 408 -23.13 23.66 -0.90
N PRO A 409 -23.34 22.32 -0.95
CA PRO A 409 -22.47 21.40 -1.67
C PRO A 409 -22.53 21.52 -3.19
N ASN A 410 -21.52 20.96 -3.87
CA ASN A 410 -21.53 20.71 -5.31
C ASN A 410 -21.73 21.98 -6.18
N ARG A 411 -21.04 23.07 -5.82
CA ARG A 411 -21.13 24.38 -6.48
C ARG A 411 -19.93 24.69 -7.37
N ALA A 412 -18.74 24.22 -7.00
CA ALA A 412 -17.51 24.54 -7.71
C ALA A 412 -17.11 23.43 -8.69
N ASN A 413 -16.90 22.21 -8.20
CA ASN A 413 -16.56 21.03 -9.00
C ASN A 413 -17.83 20.21 -9.22
N ILE A 414 -18.72 20.73 -10.05
CA ILE A 414 -20.11 20.27 -10.21
C ILE A 414 -20.18 18.85 -10.77
N LEU A 415 -20.86 17.97 -10.03
CA LEU A 415 -21.26 16.62 -10.41
C LEU A 415 -22.76 16.57 -10.71
N GLN A 416 -23.23 15.51 -11.36
CA GLN A 416 -24.66 15.30 -11.65
C GLN A 416 -25.56 15.32 -10.41
N ALA A 417 -25.03 14.89 -9.27
CA ALA A 417 -25.69 14.96 -7.97
C ALA A 417 -24.63 15.12 -6.86
N PRO A 418 -24.99 15.61 -5.67
CA PRO A 418 -24.06 15.82 -4.57
C PRO A 418 -23.73 14.51 -3.84
N TYR A 419 -23.29 13.48 -4.56
CA TYR A 419 -23.11 12.10 -4.05
C TYR A 419 -22.30 11.99 -2.75
N PHE A 420 -21.29 12.85 -2.58
CA PHE A 420 -20.46 12.89 -1.37
C PHE A 420 -21.22 13.45 -0.16
N PHE A 421 -22.01 14.50 -0.37
CA PHE A 421 -22.86 15.08 0.67
C PHE A 421 -23.95 14.09 1.08
N ASP A 422 -24.68 13.51 0.12
CA ASP A 422 -25.75 12.55 0.40
C ASP A 422 -25.23 11.35 1.21
N GLY A 423 -24.07 10.82 0.82
CA GLY A 423 -23.43 9.70 1.50
C GLY A 423 -22.99 10.05 2.93
N THR A 424 -22.31 11.18 3.12
CA THR A 424 -21.83 11.58 4.46
C THR A 424 -22.97 11.99 5.40
N HIS A 425 -23.99 12.70 4.91
CA HIS A 425 -25.18 13.04 5.71
C HIS A 425 -25.97 11.80 6.12
N THR A 426 -26.14 10.83 5.22
CA THR A 426 -26.81 9.56 5.56
C THR A 426 -26.00 8.76 6.58
N LEU A 427 -24.66 8.75 6.46
CA LEU A 427 -23.76 8.09 7.41
C LEU A 427 -23.75 8.78 8.78
N ALA A 428 -23.89 10.09 8.85
CA ALA A 428 -23.95 10.82 10.12
C ALA A 428 -25.32 10.68 10.83
N GLY A 429 -26.36 10.26 10.11
CA GLY A 429 -27.73 10.15 10.61
C GLY A 429 -28.16 8.73 11.00
N PRO A 430 -29.45 8.55 11.39
CA PRO A 430 -30.00 7.24 11.79
C PRO A 430 -30.03 6.21 10.65
N GLY A 431 -29.96 6.66 9.39
CA GLY A 431 -29.92 5.79 8.21
C GLY A 431 -28.58 5.07 7.98
N ARG A 432 -27.54 5.37 8.77
CA ARG A 432 -26.16 4.84 8.62
C ARG A 432 -26.10 3.34 8.37
N GLY A 433 -26.69 2.54 9.28
CA GLY A 433 -26.57 1.08 9.23
C GLY A 433 -27.19 0.48 7.97
N ASP A 434 -28.29 1.06 7.50
CA ASP A 434 -28.96 0.61 6.29
C ASP A 434 -28.26 1.07 5.01
N PHE A 435 -27.75 2.31 4.99
CA PHE A 435 -26.91 2.81 3.91
C PHE A 435 -25.65 1.94 3.73
N LEU A 436 -24.93 1.64 4.82
CA LEU A 436 -23.75 0.75 4.79
C LEU A 436 -24.09 -0.62 4.18
N ARG A 437 -25.26 -1.19 4.45
CA ARG A 437 -25.67 -2.49 3.88
C ARG A 437 -26.07 -2.42 2.41
N ARG A 438 -26.75 -1.36 1.98
CA ARG A 438 -27.32 -1.24 0.63
C ARG A 438 -26.39 -0.57 -0.38
N TYR A 439 -25.37 0.15 0.08
CA TYR A 439 -24.43 0.82 -0.84
C TYR A 439 -23.74 -0.17 -1.77
N LYS A 440 -23.45 0.25 -3.00
CA LYS A 440 -22.87 -0.62 -4.04
C LYS A 440 -21.41 -1.05 -3.77
N PHE A 441 -20.71 -0.32 -2.91
CA PHE A 441 -19.34 -0.61 -2.50
C PHE A 441 -19.25 -0.95 -1.02
N ASP A 442 -18.24 -1.73 -0.63
CA ASP A 442 -17.99 -2.02 0.77
C ASP A 442 -17.31 -0.87 1.50
N ILE A 443 -18.15 -0.01 2.08
CA ILE A 443 -17.75 1.17 2.85
C ILE A 443 -17.88 0.96 4.37
N ARG A 444 -17.95 -0.31 4.83
CA ARG A 444 -17.94 -0.61 6.27
C ARG A 444 -16.65 -0.10 6.90
N PRO A 445 -16.68 0.46 8.12
CA PRO A 445 -15.48 0.87 8.84
C PRO A 445 -14.39 -0.21 8.86
N ALA A 446 -13.14 0.20 8.63
CA ALA A 446 -12.00 -0.71 8.73
C ALA A 446 -11.56 -0.84 10.19
N THR A 447 -11.25 -2.05 10.64
CA THR A 447 -10.77 -2.33 12.00
C THR A 447 -9.47 -3.12 11.93
N ASP A 448 -8.74 -3.25 13.02
CA ASP A 448 -7.52 -4.08 13.06
C ASP A 448 -7.76 -5.55 12.73
N ASP A 449 -8.94 -6.07 13.09
CA ASP A 449 -9.37 -7.43 12.71
C ASP A 449 -9.76 -7.54 11.23
N ARG A 450 -9.96 -6.40 10.54
CA ARG A 450 -10.31 -6.31 9.11
C ARG A 450 -9.61 -5.10 8.46
N PRO A 451 -8.27 -5.08 8.38
CA PRO A 451 -7.49 -3.89 8.02
C PRO A 451 -7.49 -3.64 6.50
N TYR A 452 -8.54 -4.03 5.79
CA TYR A 452 -8.62 -3.90 4.33
C TYR A 452 -9.35 -2.61 3.95
N PHE A 453 -8.73 -1.46 4.23
CA PHE A 453 -9.34 -0.16 3.95
C PHE A 453 -9.68 0.00 2.46
N PHE A 454 -8.81 -0.42 1.55
CA PHE A 454 -9.04 -0.32 0.10
C PHE A 454 -9.94 -1.41 -0.50
N ASN A 455 -10.46 -2.32 0.31
CA ASN A 455 -11.42 -3.30 -0.16
C ASN A 455 -12.83 -2.69 -0.25
N PHE A 456 -13.28 -2.42 -1.48
CA PHE A 456 -14.61 -1.90 -1.78
C PHE A 456 -15.51 -2.90 -2.51
N PHE A 457 -15.02 -4.11 -2.78
CA PHE A 457 -15.73 -5.06 -3.64
C PHE A 457 -16.95 -5.68 -2.94
N ARG A 458 -18.06 -5.79 -3.68
CA ARG A 458 -19.27 -6.52 -3.26
C ARG A 458 -19.73 -7.47 -4.34
N TRP A 459 -19.87 -8.75 -3.99
CA TRP A 459 -20.38 -9.79 -4.90
C TRP A 459 -21.77 -9.47 -5.45
N ARG A 460 -22.63 -8.84 -4.66
CA ARG A 460 -23.99 -8.45 -5.08
C ARG A 460 -24.01 -7.40 -6.18
N SER A 461 -22.93 -6.62 -6.32
CA SER A 461 -22.80 -5.56 -7.33
C SER A 461 -22.06 -6.03 -8.58
N LEU A 462 -21.50 -7.24 -8.58
CA LEU A 462 -20.78 -7.80 -9.73
C LEU A 462 -21.65 -7.91 -11.00
N PRO A 463 -22.92 -8.40 -10.95
CA PRO A 463 -23.76 -8.45 -12.15
C PRO A 463 -23.96 -7.07 -12.79
N GLU A 464 -24.28 -6.06 -11.98
CA GLU A 464 -24.44 -4.66 -12.43
C GLU A 464 -23.16 -4.14 -13.10
N PHE A 465 -21.99 -4.37 -12.51
CA PHE A 465 -20.73 -3.92 -13.10
C PHE A 465 -20.38 -4.64 -14.40
N LEU A 466 -20.75 -5.91 -14.55
CA LEU A 466 -20.57 -6.68 -15.77
C LEU A 466 -21.52 -6.21 -16.89
N GLU A 467 -22.77 -5.88 -16.56
CA GLU A 467 -23.73 -5.29 -17.50
C GLU A 467 -23.25 -3.91 -17.99
N LEU A 468 -22.65 -3.12 -17.11
CA LEU A 468 -22.12 -1.80 -17.43
C LEU A 468 -20.68 -1.83 -18.01
N ARG A 469 -20.11 -3.01 -18.28
CA ARG A 469 -18.69 -3.14 -18.68
C ARG A 469 -18.31 -2.30 -19.90
N THR A 470 -19.22 -2.16 -20.87
CA THR A 470 -19.02 -1.37 -22.10
C THR A 470 -19.29 0.13 -21.92
N ARG A 471 -19.87 0.54 -20.77
CA ARG A 471 -20.17 1.92 -20.40
C ARG A 471 -19.37 2.37 -19.17
N SER A 472 -18.07 2.05 -19.16
CA SER A 472 -17.11 2.38 -18.09
C SER A 472 -17.27 1.61 -16.76
N GLY A 473 -18.22 0.68 -16.64
CA GLY A 473 -18.37 -0.20 -15.47
C GLY A 473 -17.15 -1.09 -15.21
N ALA A 474 -16.35 -1.39 -16.26
CA ALA A 474 -15.11 -2.15 -16.14
C ALA A 474 -14.05 -1.48 -15.25
N ALA A 475 -14.00 -0.14 -15.25
CA ALA A 475 -13.10 0.64 -14.41
C ALA A 475 -13.60 0.74 -12.96
N LEU A 476 -14.88 0.42 -12.72
CA LEU A 476 -15.45 0.40 -11.37
C LEU A 476 -15.22 -0.94 -10.67
N ILE A 477 -14.87 -2.00 -11.40
CA ILE A 477 -14.58 -3.33 -10.86
C ILE A 477 -13.22 -3.28 -10.16
N GLU A 478 -13.23 -3.48 -8.84
CA GLU A 478 -12.05 -3.72 -8.01
C GLU A 478 -11.46 -5.10 -8.37
N TRP A 479 -10.66 -5.17 -9.44
CA TRP A 479 -10.23 -6.43 -10.08
C TRP A 479 -9.43 -7.37 -9.17
N GLY A 480 -8.88 -6.88 -8.05
CA GLY A 480 -8.14 -7.70 -7.09
C GLY A 480 -8.92 -8.94 -6.61
N TYR A 481 -10.16 -8.78 -6.14
CA TYR A 481 -10.97 -9.90 -5.64
C TYR A 481 -11.40 -10.91 -6.71
N PRO A 482 -11.95 -10.48 -7.87
CA PRO A 482 -12.27 -11.39 -8.96
C PRO A 482 -11.06 -12.18 -9.46
N ILE A 483 -9.89 -11.54 -9.56
CA ILE A 483 -8.65 -12.22 -9.95
C ILE A 483 -8.26 -13.25 -8.89
N LEU A 484 -8.29 -12.90 -7.60
CA LEU A 484 -7.98 -13.83 -6.51
C LEU A 484 -8.88 -15.07 -6.55
N PHE A 485 -10.20 -14.88 -6.74
CA PHE A 485 -11.14 -16.01 -6.80
C PHE A 485 -10.94 -16.87 -8.05
N ALA A 486 -10.69 -16.24 -9.21
CA ALA A 486 -10.35 -16.96 -10.43
C ALA A 486 -9.06 -17.77 -10.28
N THR A 487 -8.04 -17.19 -9.65
CA THR A 487 -6.80 -17.90 -9.30
C THR A 487 -7.08 -19.04 -8.34
N LEU A 488 -7.88 -18.86 -7.29
CA LEU A 488 -8.26 -19.93 -6.36
C LEU A 488 -8.92 -21.12 -7.07
N ILE A 489 -9.87 -20.86 -7.97
CA ILE A 489 -10.49 -21.93 -8.79
C ILE A 489 -9.42 -22.64 -9.61
N GLN A 490 -8.57 -21.88 -10.30
CA GLN A 490 -7.50 -22.43 -11.11
C GLN A 490 -6.53 -23.29 -10.29
N VAL A 491 -6.07 -22.81 -9.14
CA VAL A 491 -5.18 -23.55 -8.22
C VAL A 491 -5.86 -24.82 -7.74
N THR A 492 -7.14 -24.74 -7.38
CA THR A 492 -7.92 -25.90 -6.90
C THR A 492 -8.02 -26.97 -7.97
N LEU A 493 -8.35 -26.59 -9.21
CA LEU A 493 -8.44 -27.51 -10.35
C LEU A 493 -7.09 -28.12 -10.69
N LEU A 494 -6.03 -27.31 -10.75
CA LEU A 494 -4.67 -27.79 -11.01
C LEU A 494 -4.18 -28.72 -9.90
N SER A 495 -4.44 -28.40 -8.63
CA SER A 495 -4.06 -29.23 -7.49
C SER A 495 -4.84 -30.54 -7.49
N ALA A 496 -6.15 -30.50 -7.74
CA ALA A 496 -6.97 -31.71 -7.88
C ALA A 496 -6.45 -32.60 -9.02
N LEU A 497 -6.12 -32.00 -10.17
CA LEU A 497 -5.53 -32.73 -11.30
C LEU A 497 -4.18 -33.34 -10.93
N LEU A 498 -3.23 -32.54 -10.43
CA LEU A 498 -1.86 -32.97 -10.15
C LEU A 498 -1.76 -33.95 -8.97
N ILE A 499 -2.72 -33.95 -8.04
CA ILE A 499 -2.75 -34.88 -6.89
C ILE A 499 -3.57 -36.14 -7.23
N LEU A 500 -4.79 -35.99 -7.76
CA LEU A 500 -5.69 -37.13 -7.97
C LEU A 500 -5.30 -37.95 -9.21
N LEU A 501 -4.75 -37.33 -10.27
CA LEU A 501 -4.38 -38.04 -11.49
C LEU A 501 -3.28 -39.09 -11.24
N PRO A 502 -2.14 -38.79 -10.57
CA PRO A 502 -1.13 -39.81 -10.27
C PRO A 502 -1.66 -40.93 -9.36
N LEU A 503 -2.49 -40.59 -8.37
CA LEU A 503 -3.12 -41.57 -7.47
C LEU A 503 -4.07 -42.50 -8.22
N TRP A 504 -4.85 -41.96 -9.16
CA TRP A 504 -5.74 -42.74 -10.00
C TRP A 504 -4.97 -43.64 -10.96
N LEU A 505 -3.92 -43.13 -11.61
CA LEU A 505 -3.05 -43.90 -12.50
C LEU A 505 -2.34 -45.05 -11.77
N ARG A 506 -1.90 -44.82 -10.52
CA ARG A 506 -1.18 -45.81 -9.70
C ARG A 506 -2.07 -46.60 -8.73
N ARG A 507 -3.40 -46.53 -8.87
CA ARG A 507 -4.36 -47.19 -7.96
C ARG A 507 -4.14 -48.70 -7.78
N ARG A 508 -3.60 -49.38 -8.79
CA ARG A 508 -3.30 -50.83 -8.77
C ARG A 508 -1.96 -51.18 -8.11
N ALA A 509 -1.05 -50.23 -7.99
CA ALA A 509 0.28 -50.42 -7.38
C ALA A 509 0.29 -50.11 -5.87
N LEU A 510 -0.77 -49.51 -5.34
CA LEU A 510 -0.94 -49.24 -3.91
C LEU A 510 -1.50 -50.49 -3.21
N THR A 511 -0.65 -51.49 -3.00
CA THR A 511 -0.98 -52.76 -2.33
C THR A 511 -0.83 -52.63 -0.82
N GLY A 512 -1.94 -52.43 -0.12
CA GLY A 512 -2.00 -52.42 1.35
C GLY A 512 -3.43 -52.17 1.86
N ARG A 513 -3.78 -52.73 3.05
CA ARG A 513 -5.04 -52.40 3.73
C ARG A 513 -5.10 -50.88 3.90
N PRO A 514 -6.09 -50.18 3.32
CA PRO A 514 -6.12 -48.74 3.42
C PRO A 514 -6.33 -48.39 4.90
N PRO A 515 -5.45 -47.58 5.53
CA PRO A 515 -5.89 -46.83 6.70
C PRO A 515 -7.16 -46.08 6.30
N ASP A 516 -8.02 -45.80 7.27
CA ASP A 516 -9.28 -45.10 7.03
C ASP A 516 -8.96 -43.75 6.35
N ARG A 517 -8.98 -43.71 5.01
CA ARG A 517 -8.26 -42.69 4.21
C ARG A 517 -8.79 -41.30 4.50
N TRP A 518 -10.07 -41.23 4.84
CA TRP A 518 -10.73 -40.01 5.25
C TRP A 518 -10.21 -39.52 6.61
N ARG A 519 -9.86 -40.39 7.57
CA ARG A 519 -9.31 -39.98 8.87
C ARG A 519 -7.92 -39.36 8.70
N VAL A 520 -7.08 -39.96 7.86
CA VAL A 520 -5.75 -39.42 7.55
C VAL A 520 -5.88 -38.08 6.84
N LEU A 521 -6.74 -38.00 5.83
CA LEU A 521 -7.02 -36.74 5.11
C LEU A 521 -7.56 -35.67 6.06
N ALA A 522 -8.55 -35.99 6.88
CA ALA A 522 -9.14 -35.06 7.84
C ALA A 522 -8.10 -34.61 8.89
N TYR A 523 -7.27 -35.53 9.39
CA TYR A 523 -6.22 -35.21 10.35
C TYR A 523 -5.22 -34.19 9.77
N PHE A 524 -4.66 -34.45 8.59
CA PHE A 524 -3.69 -33.54 7.97
C PHE A 524 -4.34 -32.23 7.48
N LEU A 525 -5.59 -32.28 7.01
CA LEU A 525 -6.35 -31.07 6.68
C LEU A 525 -6.54 -30.19 7.91
N CYS A 526 -6.99 -30.76 9.03
CA CYS A 526 -7.15 -30.02 10.28
C CYS A 526 -5.82 -29.47 10.79
N LEU A 527 -4.73 -30.23 10.69
CA LEU A 527 -3.40 -29.77 11.09
C LEU A 527 -2.92 -28.60 10.23
N GLY A 528 -3.08 -28.69 8.90
CA GLY A 528 -2.75 -27.61 7.97
C GLY A 528 -3.60 -26.36 8.19
N LEU A 529 -4.91 -26.52 8.38
CA LEU A 529 -5.80 -25.39 8.70
C LEU A 529 -5.42 -24.75 10.03
N ALA A 530 -5.18 -25.54 11.07
CA ALA A 530 -4.78 -25.03 12.38
C ALA A 530 -3.46 -24.24 12.29
N PHE A 531 -2.46 -24.77 11.58
CA PHE A 531 -1.20 -24.07 11.33
C PHE A 531 -1.44 -22.72 10.62
N LEU A 532 -2.21 -22.71 9.53
CA LEU A 532 -2.53 -21.48 8.79
C LEU A 532 -3.25 -20.44 9.65
N PHE A 533 -4.24 -20.86 10.45
CA PHE A 533 -4.95 -19.95 11.35
C PHE A 533 -4.02 -19.33 12.39
N VAL A 534 -3.15 -20.15 12.98
CA VAL A 534 -2.16 -19.70 13.96
C VAL A 534 -1.18 -18.73 13.30
N GLU A 535 -0.59 -19.12 12.17
CA GLU A 535 0.38 -18.31 11.42
C GLU A 535 -0.19 -16.94 11.03
N ILE A 536 -1.36 -16.89 10.39
CA ILE A 536 -2.01 -15.65 9.97
C ILE A 536 -2.29 -14.75 11.18
N ALA A 537 -2.84 -15.31 12.27
CA ALA A 537 -3.13 -14.54 13.47
C ALA A 537 -1.87 -13.97 14.13
N PHE A 538 -0.77 -14.72 14.15
CA PHE A 538 0.50 -14.24 14.68
C PHE A 538 1.13 -13.17 13.79
N ILE A 539 1.13 -13.33 12.46
CA ILE A 539 1.62 -12.32 11.52
C ILE A 539 0.89 -10.98 11.75
N GLN A 540 -0.44 -11.00 11.80
CA GLN A 540 -1.26 -9.80 12.00
C GLN A 540 -0.95 -9.09 13.32
N ARG A 541 -0.77 -9.84 14.41
CA ARG A 541 -0.41 -9.25 15.72
C ARG A 541 1.02 -8.73 15.76
N PHE A 542 1.96 -9.45 15.16
CA PHE A 542 3.37 -9.06 15.16
C PHE A 542 3.65 -7.86 14.24
N ILE A 543 2.89 -7.66 13.16
CA ILE A 543 3.00 -6.45 12.33
C ILE A 543 2.76 -5.19 13.18
N LEU A 544 1.72 -5.17 14.02
CA LEU A 544 1.45 -4.02 14.89
C LEU A 544 2.51 -3.82 15.98
N PHE A 545 3.08 -4.91 16.51
CA PHE A 545 4.07 -4.84 17.58
C PHE A 545 5.47 -4.49 17.09
N LEU A 546 5.90 -5.07 15.97
CA LEU A 546 7.24 -4.88 15.40
C LEU A 546 7.30 -3.66 14.46
N GLY A 547 6.16 -3.12 14.04
CA GLY A 547 6.08 -2.09 13.01
C GLY A 547 6.69 -2.60 11.71
N HIS A 548 7.78 -1.98 11.28
CA HIS A 548 8.58 -2.42 10.13
C HIS A 548 10.01 -2.78 10.55
N PRO A 549 10.35 -4.08 10.71
CA PRO A 549 11.65 -4.51 11.24
C PRO A 549 12.78 -4.52 10.20
N ILE A 550 12.53 -4.11 8.95
CA ILE A 550 13.49 -4.08 7.82
C ILE A 550 13.83 -2.65 7.46
#